data_AF-A0A4Y8WNA3-F1
#
_entry.id   AF-A0A4Y8WNA3-F1
#
_cell.length_a   1.000
_cell.length_b   1.000
_cell.length_c   1.000
_cell.angle_alpha   90.00
_cell.angle_beta   90.00
_cell.angle_gamma   90.00
#
_symmetry.space_group_name_H-M   'P 1'
#
loop_
_entity.id
_entity.type
_entity.pdbx_description
1 polymer ?
#
loop_
_entity_poly.entity_id
_entity_poly.type
_entity_poly.pdbx_seq_one_letter_code
_entity_poly.pdbx_strand_id
1 'polypeptide(L)'
;MNSPMSLKIAAITMARNDLFFLSRWIEYYGKELGKEHLYITLDGEDQELPYNHEGTNIRKVPHRTLSRTQGDKYRIGLLSDLAAQLFQRGYDRVIGTDADEFIIVDPKHGISLKEYLTHAPISSSLSPLGLDLGQRRQDEPLPLDPTQSILAQRRYAVLSSRYTKASILARPLRWGSGFHRVKGHNFHIAPDLYLVHTGYCDLEIIVKRAGDSTRIDAGWEAHLGRRARTVALTTHTNPIDGDLIFERARKLQTIFRPIFALNKPMMPYSAPKVVKLPERFEGTFI
;
A
#
# COMPACT_ATOMS: atom_id res chain seq x y z
N MET A 1 -34.53 -12.38 11.57
CA MET A 1 -33.15 -12.66 11.10
C MET A 1 -32.31 -11.46 11.49
N ASN A 2 -31.41 -11.60 12.46
CA ASN A 2 -30.51 -10.50 12.82
C ASN A 2 -29.60 -10.25 11.63
N SER A 3 -29.69 -9.06 11.04
CA SER A 3 -28.70 -8.58 10.08
C SER A 3 -27.32 -8.77 10.73
N PRO A 4 -26.34 -9.42 10.07
CA PRO A 4 -25.01 -9.54 10.64
C PRO A 4 -24.54 -8.11 10.99
N MET A 5 -24.20 -7.89 12.26
CA MET A 5 -23.72 -6.58 12.73
C MET A 5 -22.64 -6.10 11.74
N SER A 6 -22.92 -4.99 11.06
CA SER A 6 -22.03 -4.49 10.02
C SER A 6 -20.68 -4.14 10.66
N LEU A 7 -19.66 -4.90 10.31
CA LEU A 7 -18.31 -4.76 10.86
C LEU A 7 -17.78 -3.35 10.57
N LYS A 8 -17.32 -2.65 11.62
CA LYS A 8 -16.76 -1.29 11.53
C LYS A 8 -15.26 -1.35 11.23
N ILE A 9 -14.87 -0.84 10.08
CA ILE A 9 -13.48 -0.81 9.62
C ILE A 9 -13.02 0.64 9.51
N ALA A 10 -11.90 0.98 10.14
CA ALA A 10 -11.23 2.25 9.91
C ALA A 10 -10.03 2.06 8.98
N ALA A 11 -9.70 3.09 8.21
CA ALA A 11 -8.40 3.19 7.53
C ALA A 11 -7.61 4.39 8.06
N ILE A 12 -6.32 4.18 8.28
CA ILE A 12 -5.42 5.19 8.83
C ILE A 12 -4.20 5.37 7.93
N THR A 13 -3.77 6.61 7.78
CA THR A 13 -2.54 6.97 7.06
C THR A 13 -1.83 8.17 7.69
N MET A 14 -0.57 8.35 7.33
CA MET A 14 0.20 9.55 7.65
C MET A 14 0.94 10.05 6.41
N ALA A 15 0.79 11.33 6.08
CA ALA A 15 1.32 11.91 4.85
C ALA A 15 2.07 13.22 5.10
N ARG A 16 3.06 13.50 4.24
CA ARG A 16 3.72 14.80 4.09
C ARG A 16 4.03 15.02 2.62
N ASN A 17 3.67 16.20 2.09
CA ASN A 17 3.95 16.64 0.72
C ASN A 17 3.49 15.62 -0.33
N ASP A 18 2.31 15.04 -0.14
CA ASP A 18 1.82 13.95 -0.99
C ASP A 18 0.33 14.04 -1.31
N LEU A 19 -0.13 15.25 -1.68
CA LEU A 19 -1.53 15.49 -2.00
C LEU A 19 -2.06 14.63 -3.14
N PHE A 20 -1.20 14.26 -4.10
CA PHE A 20 -1.57 13.41 -5.23
C PHE A 20 -2.03 12.03 -4.75
N PHE A 21 -1.19 11.29 -4.03
CA PHE A 21 -1.57 9.97 -3.54
C PHE A 21 -2.59 10.04 -2.40
N LEU A 22 -2.48 11.04 -1.51
CA LEU A 22 -3.44 11.19 -0.42
C LEU A 22 -4.87 11.44 -0.91
N SER A 23 -5.07 12.24 -1.96
CA SER A 23 -6.42 12.49 -2.50
C SER A 23 -7.02 11.20 -3.09
N ARG A 24 -6.21 10.39 -3.76
CA ARG A 24 -6.64 9.09 -4.31
C ARG A 24 -6.90 8.06 -3.20
N TRP A 25 -6.08 8.06 -2.15
CA TRP A 25 -6.30 7.26 -0.95
C TRP A 25 -7.65 7.58 -0.31
N ILE A 26 -8.00 8.87 -0.18
CA ILE A 26 -9.31 9.31 0.33
C ILE A 26 -10.45 8.84 -0.56
N GLU A 27 -10.29 8.95 -1.88
CA GLU A 27 -11.32 8.54 -2.83
C GLU A 27 -11.56 7.02 -2.78
N TYR A 28 -10.48 6.23 -2.86
CA TYR A 28 -10.57 4.78 -2.83
C TYR A 28 -11.14 4.26 -1.51
N TYR A 29 -10.50 4.55 -0.38
CA TYR A 29 -10.97 4.05 0.90
C TYR A 29 -12.29 4.70 1.34
N GLY A 30 -12.60 5.91 0.86
CA GLY A 30 -13.90 6.56 1.09
C GLY A 30 -15.03 5.82 0.39
N LYS A 31 -14.82 5.34 -0.84
CA LYS A 31 -15.76 4.48 -1.56
C LYS A 31 -15.91 3.11 -0.87
N GLU A 32 -14.80 2.51 -0.43
CA GLU A 32 -14.81 1.16 0.16
C GLU A 32 -15.41 1.13 1.58
N LEU A 33 -15.12 2.15 2.39
CA LEU A 33 -15.41 2.13 3.83
C LEU A 33 -16.40 3.19 4.27
N GLY A 34 -16.44 4.35 3.60
CA GLY A 34 -17.05 5.60 4.08
C GLY A 34 -15.98 6.60 4.53
N LYS A 35 -16.11 7.88 4.16
CA LYS A 35 -15.10 8.92 4.49
C LYS A 35 -14.96 9.17 5.99
N GLU A 36 -16.05 9.04 6.73
CA GLU A 36 -16.13 9.18 8.18
C GLU A 36 -15.29 8.13 8.94
N HIS A 37 -14.90 7.05 8.27
CA HIS A 37 -14.05 5.98 8.78
C HIS A 37 -12.57 6.15 8.41
N LEU A 38 -12.21 7.25 7.73
CA LEU A 38 -10.85 7.58 7.35
C LEU A 38 -10.21 8.52 8.37
N TYR A 39 -9.02 8.15 8.85
CA TYR A 39 -8.24 8.95 9.80
C TYR A 39 -6.86 9.28 9.25
N ILE A 40 -6.61 10.56 9.03
CA ILE A 40 -5.41 11.05 8.34
C ILE A 40 -4.60 11.90 9.30
N THR A 41 -3.33 11.57 9.46
CA THR A 41 -2.37 12.40 10.18
C THR A 41 -1.47 13.12 9.17
N LEU A 42 -1.51 14.45 9.14
CA LEU A 42 -0.57 15.25 8.35
C LEU A 42 0.66 15.57 9.21
N ASP A 43 1.84 15.15 8.74
CA ASP A 43 3.13 15.43 9.39
C ASP A 43 3.55 16.86 9.02
N GLY A 44 3.16 17.82 9.85
CA GLY A 44 3.38 19.25 9.66
C GLY A 44 2.09 20.06 9.77
N GLU A 45 2.12 21.14 10.55
CA GLU A 45 1.02 22.11 10.62
C GLU A 45 0.93 22.97 9.34
N ASP A 46 2.06 23.06 8.63
CA ASP A 46 2.26 23.68 7.31
C ASP A 46 1.54 22.94 6.17
N GLN A 47 1.10 21.70 6.40
CA GLN A 47 0.58 20.85 5.33
C GLN A 47 -0.79 21.33 4.84
N GLU A 48 -0.97 21.40 3.53
CA GLU A 48 -2.28 21.67 2.92
C GLU A 48 -3.24 20.50 3.12
N LEU A 49 -4.55 20.80 3.13
CA LEU A 49 -5.58 19.78 3.14
C LEU A 49 -5.82 19.28 1.70
N PRO A 50 -6.03 17.97 1.49
CA PRO A 50 -6.42 17.47 0.18
C PRO A 50 -7.81 18.03 -0.20
N TYR A 51 -8.02 18.34 -1.47
CA TYR A 51 -9.24 19.02 -1.93
C TYR A 51 -10.53 18.23 -1.61
N ASN A 52 -10.45 16.90 -1.53
CA ASN A 52 -11.56 15.99 -1.25
C ASN A 52 -11.67 15.55 0.23
N HIS A 53 -11.05 16.29 1.16
CA HIS A 53 -10.99 15.95 2.59
C HIS A 53 -12.34 15.95 3.33
N GLU A 54 -13.37 16.62 2.82
CA GLU A 54 -14.65 16.74 3.50
C GLU A 54 -15.23 15.36 3.88
N GLY A 55 -15.68 15.22 5.12
CA GLY A 55 -16.17 13.97 5.71
C GLY A 55 -15.09 13.06 6.31
N THR A 56 -13.81 13.37 6.13
CA THR A 56 -12.70 12.60 6.74
C THR A 56 -12.27 13.17 8.10
N ASN A 57 -11.51 12.39 8.88
CA ASN A 57 -10.94 12.82 10.16
C ASN A 57 -9.46 13.21 9.97
N ILE A 58 -9.18 14.49 9.73
CA ILE A 58 -7.80 14.98 9.56
C ILE A 58 -7.28 15.64 10.84
N ARG A 59 -6.06 15.29 11.25
CA ARG A 59 -5.28 16.04 12.24
C ARG A 59 -3.93 16.42 11.67
N LYS A 60 -3.45 17.62 12.00
CA LYS A 60 -2.07 18.02 11.76
C LYS A 60 -1.25 17.82 13.03
N VAL A 61 0.00 17.40 12.89
CA VAL A 61 0.95 17.29 14.01
C VAL A 61 2.21 18.08 13.69
N PRO A 62 2.93 18.62 14.69
CA PRO A 62 4.18 19.33 14.44
C PRO A 62 5.20 18.42 13.73
N HIS A 63 5.83 18.96 12.68
CA HIS A 63 6.89 18.24 11.98
C HIS A 63 8.13 18.10 12.88
N ARG A 64 8.77 16.92 12.83
CA ARG A 64 10.00 16.65 13.59
C ARG A 64 11.14 16.25 12.67
N THR A 65 12.21 17.05 12.68
CA THR A 65 13.47 16.70 12.02
C THR A 65 14.17 15.60 12.81
N LEU A 66 14.01 14.36 12.34
CA LEU A 66 14.57 13.16 12.97
C LEU A 66 15.40 12.37 11.95
N SER A 67 16.36 11.58 12.43
CA SER A 67 16.98 10.57 11.55
C SER A 67 15.90 9.64 10.99
N ARG A 68 16.14 9.05 9.81
CA ARG A 68 15.18 8.14 9.16
C ARG A 68 14.62 7.08 10.11
N THR A 69 15.48 6.40 10.84
CA THR A 69 15.08 5.33 11.78
C THR A 69 14.24 5.87 12.93
N GLN A 70 14.59 7.04 13.49
CA GLN A 70 13.81 7.67 14.56
C GLN A 70 12.44 8.14 14.04
N GLY A 71 12.40 8.77 12.86
CA GLY A 71 11.18 9.20 12.20
C GLY A 71 10.23 8.03 11.93
N ASP A 72 10.74 6.93 11.37
CA ASP A 72 9.95 5.72 11.10
C ASP A 72 9.35 5.12 12.39
N LYS A 73 10.10 5.15 13.50
CA LYS A 73 9.61 4.69 14.82
C LYS A 73 8.56 5.64 15.41
N TYR A 74 8.76 6.95 15.26
CA TYR A 74 7.82 7.96 15.73
C TYR A 74 6.48 7.86 15.00
N ARG A 75 6.49 7.90 13.66
CA ARG A 75 5.29 7.82 12.83
C ARG A 75 4.48 6.56 13.09
N ILE A 76 5.12 5.39 13.08
CA ILE A 76 4.40 4.14 13.33
C ILE A 76 3.87 4.04 14.77
N GLY A 77 4.55 4.69 15.72
CA GLY A 77 4.07 4.83 17.10
C GLY A 77 2.74 5.57 17.15
N LEU A 78 2.69 6.77 16.56
CA LEU A 78 1.47 7.58 16.47
C LEU A 78 0.30 6.82 15.82
N LEU A 79 0.56 6.07 14.76
CA LEU A 79 -0.46 5.32 14.03
C LEU A 79 -0.91 4.07 14.79
N SER A 80 0.00 3.40 15.51
CA SER A 80 -0.36 2.28 16.40
C SER A 80 -1.23 2.76 17.56
N ASP A 81 -0.93 3.94 18.12
CA ASP A 81 -1.69 4.52 19.24
C ASP A 81 -3.08 4.96 18.76
N LEU A 82 -3.17 5.53 17.55
CA LEU A 82 -4.45 5.83 16.90
C LEU A 82 -5.28 4.57 16.67
N ALA A 83 -4.68 3.50 16.14
CA ALA A 83 -5.40 2.24 15.95
C ALA A 83 -5.95 1.70 17.27
N ALA A 84 -5.16 1.73 18.36
CA ALA A 84 -5.63 1.33 19.68
C ALA A 84 -6.83 2.15 20.16
N GLN A 85 -6.82 3.47 19.94
CA GLN A 85 -7.96 4.35 20.25
C GLN A 85 -9.20 4.02 19.40
N LEU A 86 -9.02 3.67 18.12
CA LEU A 86 -10.13 3.28 17.25
C LEU A 86 -10.77 1.97 17.71
N PHE A 87 -9.98 0.98 18.11
CA PHE A 87 -10.52 -0.24 18.73
C PHE A 87 -11.32 0.07 20.01
N GLN A 88 -10.84 0.98 20.86
CA GLN A 88 -11.60 1.43 22.05
C GLN A 88 -12.92 2.13 21.70
N ARG A 89 -13.00 2.77 20.52
CA ARG A 89 -14.24 3.40 19.99
C ARG A 89 -15.19 2.40 19.34
N GLY A 90 -14.90 1.10 19.38
CA GLY A 90 -15.75 0.04 18.83
C GLY A 90 -15.54 -0.23 17.35
N TYR A 91 -14.39 0.13 16.78
CA TYR A 91 -13.99 -0.42 15.48
C TYR A 91 -13.54 -1.87 15.64
N ASP A 92 -13.95 -2.72 14.71
CA ASP A 92 -13.61 -4.15 14.69
C ASP A 92 -12.29 -4.41 13.99
N ARG A 93 -11.94 -3.58 12.99
CA ARG A 93 -10.72 -3.70 12.19
C ARG A 93 -10.13 -2.33 11.91
N VAL A 94 -8.80 -2.27 11.80
CA VAL A 94 -8.07 -1.06 11.40
C VAL A 94 -7.07 -1.40 10.30
N ILE A 95 -7.16 -0.71 9.17
CA ILE A 95 -6.23 -0.73 8.05
C ILE A 95 -5.21 0.38 8.25
N GLY A 96 -3.91 0.05 8.16
CA GLY A 96 -2.81 1.02 8.15
C GLY A 96 -1.97 0.88 6.89
N THR A 97 -1.90 1.96 6.10
CA THR A 97 -1.09 2.03 4.89
C THR A 97 -0.42 3.40 4.74
N ASP A 98 0.65 3.44 3.94
CA ASP A 98 1.16 4.71 3.44
C ASP A 98 0.16 5.31 2.42
N ALA A 99 0.24 6.61 2.13
CA ALA A 99 -0.73 7.30 1.25
C ALA A 99 -0.70 6.79 -0.20
N ASP A 100 0.41 6.21 -0.63
CA ASP A 100 0.64 5.60 -1.94
C ASP A 100 0.46 4.07 -1.94
N GLU A 101 -0.28 3.54 -0.96
CA GLU A 101 -0.53 2.11 -0.82
C GLU A 101 -2.02 1.78 -0.71
N PHE A 102 -2.49 0.93 -1.63
CA PHE A 102 -3.90 0.57 -1.79
C PHE A 102 -4.09 -0.93 -1.58
N ILE A 103 -4.92 -1.30 -0.60
CA ILE A 103 -5.30 -2.69 -0.37
C ILE A 103 -6.54 -2.98 -1.22
N ILE A 104 -6.40 -3.85 -2.21
CA ILE A 104 -7.48 -4.21 -3.12
C ILE A 104 -7.80 -5.70 -3.03
N VAL A 105 -9.07 -6.04 -3.17
CA VAL A 105 -9.53 -7.43 -3.38
C VAL A 105 -9.43 -7.74 -4.86
N ASP A 106 -9.08 -8.97 -5.22
CA ASP A 106 -9.09 -9.42 -6.61
C ASP A 106 -10.49 -9.17 -7.23
N PRO A 107 -10.61 -8.36 -8.30
CA PRO A 107 -11.90 -8.04 -8.90
C PRO A 107 -12.69 -9.24 -9.40
N LYS A 108 -12.05 -10.41 -9.57
CA LYS A 108 -12.75 -11.66 -9.92
C LYS A 108 -13.85 -12.05 -8.93
N HIS A 109 -13.77 -11.57 -7.68
CA HIS A 109 -14.77 -11.87 -6.65
C HIS A 109 -16.02 -11.00 -6.76
N GLY A 110 -15.93 -9.83 -7.43
CA GLY A 110 -17.07 -8.92 -7.56
C GLY A 110 -17.57 -8.32 -6.23
N ILE A 111 -16.74 -8.34 -5.18
CA ILE A 111 -17.07 -7.81 -3.84
C ILE A 111 -16.18 -6.64 -3.45
N SER A 112 -16.68 -5.81 -2.54
CA SER A 112 -15.90 -4.71 -1.94
C SER A 112 -14.84 -5.21 -0.97
N LEU A 113 -13.85 -4.36 -0.65
CA LEU A 113 -12.88 -4.58 0.42
C LEU A 113 -13.57 -4.77 1.77
N LYS A 114 -14.60 -3.97 2.07
CA LYS A 114 -15.37 -4.07 3.31
C LYS A 114 -16.05 -5.43 3.43
N GLU A 115 -16.66 -5.90 2.34
CA GLU A 115 -17.31 -7.21 2.29
C GLU A 115 -16.30 -8.35 2.45
N TYR A 116 -15.16 -8.28 1.75
CA TYR A 116 -14.08 -9.27 1.92
C TYR A 116 -13.61 -9.34 3.39
N LEU A 117 -13.33 -8.19 4.00
CA LEU A 117 -12.81 -8.13 5.38
C LEU A 117 -13.85 -8.49 6.44
N THR A 118 -15.14 -8.39 6.13
CA THR A 118 -16.23 -8.88 6.99
C THR A 118 -16.20 -10.40 7.11
N HIS A 119 -15.89 -11.10 6.03
CA HIS A 119 -15.85 -12.57 5.98
C HIS A 119 -14.46 -13.16 6.25
N ALA A 120 -13.41 -12.34 6.21
CA ALA A 120 -12.04 -12.81 6.41
C ALA A 120 -11.82 -13.33 7.84
N PRO A 121 -11.28 -14.57 8.02
CA PRO A 121 -10.97 -15.11 9.34
C PRO A 121 -9.68 -14.48 9.88
N ILE A 122 -9.81 -13.37 10.61
CA ILE A 122 -8.67 -12.61 11.15
C ILE A 122 -8.69 -12.63 12.68
N SER A 123 -7.68 -13.24 13.30
CA SER A 123 -7.54 -13.28 14.78
C SER A 123 -6.65 -12.17 15.35
N SER A 124 -5.66 -11.71 14.57
CA SER A 124 -4.69 -10.70 15.01
C SER A 124 -4.40 -9.68 13.93
N SER A 125 -3.86 -10.13 12.80
CA SER A 125 -3.56 -9.28 11.66
C SER A 125 -3.64 -10.06 10.36
N LEU A 126 -3.95 -9.36 9.27
CA LEU A 126 -3.99 -9.90 7.93
C LEU A 126 -3.02 -9.14 7.02
N SER A 127 -2.38 -9.88 6.12
CA SER A 127 -1.40 -9.36 5.19
C SER A 127 -1.88 -9.49 3.74
N PRO A 128 -2.07 -8.39 3.01
CA PRO A 128 -2.20 -8.46 1.56
C PRO A 128 -0.87 -8.85 0.88
N LEU A 129 -0.94 -9.50 -0.29
CA LEU A 129 0.23 -9.78 -1.12
C LEU A 129 0.75 -8.50 -1.78
N GLY A 130 2.02 -8.19 -1.60
CA GLY A 130 2.63 -6.94 -2.05
C GLY A 130 2.99 -6.91 -3.53
N LEU A 131 2.54 -5.87 -4.21
CA LEU A 131 2.82 -5.53 -5.60
C LEU A 131 3.42 -4.12 -5.64
N ASP A 132 4.65 -3.99 -6.12
CA ASP A 132 5.30 -2.69 -6.33
C ASP A 132 5.09 -2.27 -7.78
N LEU A 133 4.13 -1.40 -8.03
CA LEU A 133 3.71 -1.01 -9.37
C LEU A 133 4.80 -0.14 -10.03
N GLY A 134 5.09 -0.40 -11.30
CA GLY A 134 6.11 0.32 -12.05
C GLY A 134 5.73 0.47 -13.51
N GLN A 135 6.03 1.64 -14.07
CA GLN A 135 5.87 1.90 -15.50
C GLN A 135 6.76 0.96 -16.32
N ARG A 136 6.20 0.31 -17.34
CA ARG A 136 6.97 -0.40 -18.37
C ARG A 136 7.08 0.49 -19.60
N ARG A 137 8.20 1.19 -19.73
CA ARG A 137 8.38 2.33 -20.66
C ARG A 137 8.01 2.04 -22.13
N GLN A 138 8.27 0.82 -22.58
CA GLN A 138 8.00 0.38 -23.95
C GLN A 138 6.52 0.10 -24.23
N ASP A 139 5.74 -0.27 -23.21
CA ASP A 139 4.32 -0.62 -23.35
C ASP A 139 3.40 0.51 -22.83
N GLU A 140 3.91 1.33 -21.91
CA GLU A 140 3.19 2.40 -21.20
C GLU A 140 3.94 3.74 -21.38
N PRO A 141 4.09 4.25 -22.62
CA PRO A 141 4.98 5.38 -22.91
C PRO A 141 4.43 6.73 -22.43
N LEU A 142 3.11 6.81 -22.21
CA LEU A 142 2.45 8.05 -21.84
C LEU A 142 2.60 8.37 -20.34
N PRO A 143 2.74 9.66 -19.97
CA PRO A 143 2.64 10.11 -18.60
C PRO A 143 1.32 9.69 -17.96
N LEU A 144 1.31 9.58 -16.63
CA LEU A 144 0.10 9.24 -15.91
C LEU A 144 -0.92 10.40 -15.99
N ASP A 145 -2.11 10.12 -16.52
CA ASP A 145 -3.25 11.03 -16.43
C ASP A 145 -3.84 10.97 -15.00
N PRO A 146 -3.82 12.08 -14.24
CA PRO A 146 -4.30 12.11 -12.86
C PRO A 146 -5.81 11.89 -12.74
N THR A 147 -6.58 12.04 -13.82
CA THR A 147 -8.05 11.89 -13.83
C THR A 147 -8.51 10.45 -14.02
N GLN A 148 -7.61 9.55 -14.42
CA GLN A 148 -7.91 8.15 -14.69
C GLN A 148 -7.38 7.22 -13.57
N SER A 149 -7.83 5.96 -13.56
CA SER A 149 -7.27 4.94 -12.65
C SER A 149 -5.78 4.72 -12.94
N ILE A 150 -4.96 4.51 -11.90
CA ILE A 150 -3.56 4.12 -12.07
C ILE A 150 -3.49 2.72 -12.70
N LEU A 151 -4.33 1.78 -12.29
CA LEU A 151 -4.29 0.39 -12.76
C LEU A 151 -4.77 0.23 -14.21
N ALA A 152 -5.56 1.18 -14.73
CA ALA A 152 -5.89 1.23 -16.16
C ALA A 152 -4.67 1.59 -17.03
N GLN A 153 -3.72 2.34 -16.45
CA GLN A 153 -2.57 2.91 -17.14
C GLN A 153 -1.25 2.18 -16.82
N ARG A 154 -1.17 1.46 -15.71
CA ARG A 154 0.02 0.78 -15.18
C ARG A 154 -0.34 -0.66 -14.83
N ARG A 155 0.15 -1.61 -15.63
CA ARG A 155 -0.22 -3.04 -15.59
C ARG A 155 0.93 -3.92 -15.14
N TYR A 156 2.11 -3.37 -14.84
CA TYR A 156 3.29 -4.13 -14.45
C TYR A 156 3.71 -3.84 -13.02
N ALA A 157 4.02 -4.91 -12.27
CA ALA A 157 4.46 -4.79 -10.90
C ALA A 157 5.60 -5.75 -10.58
N VAL A 158 6.45 -5.37 -9.63
CA VAL A 158 7.40 -6.27 -8.98
C VAL A 158 6.70 -6.94 -7.80
N LEU A 159 6.65 -8.26 -7.79
CA LEU A 159 6.17 -9.03 -6.65
C LEU A 159 7.12 -8.84 -5.46
N SER A 160 6.63 -8.26 -4.37
CA SER A 160 7.48 -7.71 -3.33
C SER A 160 7.08 -8.13 -1.92
N SER A 161 7.98 -8.87 -1.23
CA SER A 161 7.80 -9.16 0.19
C SER A 161 7.98 -7.93 1.08
N ARG A 162 8.57 -6.85 0.56
CA ARG A 162 8.63 -5.56 1.26
C ARG A 162 7.24 -4.94 1.37
N TYR A 163 6.43 -5.05 0.33
CA TYR A 163 5.06 -4.52 0.28
C TYR A 163 4.00 -5.53 0.72
N THR A 164 4.41 -6.77 1.02
CA THR A 164 3.57 -7.76 1.71
C THR A 164 3.56 -7.41 3.20
N LYS A 165 2.76 -6.40 3.56
CA LYS A 165 2.73 -5.77 4.88
C LYS A 165 1.65 -6.39 5.77
N ALA A 166 1.76 -6.22 7.08
CA ALA A 166 0.74 -6.64 8.05
C ALA A 166 -0.27 -5.51 8.29
N SER A 167 -0.81 -4.96 7.21
CA SER A 167 -1.52 -3.68 7.19
C SER A 167 -2.88 -3.71 7.88
N ILE A 168 -3.47 -4.88 8.12
CA ILE A 168 -4.82 -4.97 8.70
C ILE A 168 -4.71 -5.56 10.10
N LEU A 169 -5.27 -4.89 11.10
CA LEU A 169 -5.37 -5.37 12.48
C LEU A 169 -6.81 -5.77 12.81
N ALA A 170 -6.97 -6.79 13.65
CA ALA A 170 -8.26 -7.23 14.20
C ALA A 170 -8.45 -6.98 15.69
N ARG A 171 -7.42 -6.45 16.35
CA ARG A 171 -7.41 -6.08 17.78
C ARG A 171 -6.25 -5.10 18.03
N PRO A 172 -6.20 -4.39 19.18
CA PRO A 172 -5.22 -3.33 19.42
C PRO A 172 -3.80 -3.89 19.55
N LEU A 173 -3.09 -3.92 18.41
CA LEU A 173 -1.72 -4.40 18.28
C LEU A 173 -0.80 -3.27 17.82
N ARG A 174 0.50 -3.42 18.07
CA ARG A 174 1.50 -2.42 17.64
C ARG A 174 2.22 -2.89 16.39
N TRP A 175 2.15 -2.07 15.34
CA TRP A 175 2.96 -2.29 14.15
C TRP A 175 4.45 -2.04 14.41
N GLY A 176 5.29 -2.70 13.62
CA GLY A 176 6.66 -2.27 13.37
C GLY A 176 6.70 -1.26 12.21
N SER A 177 7.81 -0.51 12.11
CA SER A 177 8.02 0.55 11.11
C SER A 177 7.48 0.20 9.72
N GLY A 178 6.75 1.14 9.11
CA GLY A 178 6.18 1.01 7.76
C GLY A 178 5.13 -0.10 7.62
N PHE A 179 4.45 -0.49 8.71
CA PHE A 179 3.45 -1.57 8.74
C PHE A 179 3.97 -2.95 8.32
N HIS A 180 5.29 -3.14 8.19
CA HIS A 180 5.90 -4.37 7.66
C HIS A 180 5.69 -5.61 8.55
N ARG A 181 5.24 -5.43 9.79
CA ARG A 181 5.02 -6.50 10.76
C ARG A 181 4.16 -6.00 11.92
N VAL A 182 3.64 -6.96 12.68
CA VAL A 182 3.07 -6.70 14.00
C VAL A 182 3.98 -7.29 15.07
N LYS A 183 4.27 -6.52 16.12
CA LYS A 183 5.18 -6.98 17.20
C LYS A 183 4.56 -8.18 17.91
N GLY A 184 5.34 -9.25 18.07
CA GLY A 184 4.91 -10.48 18.77
C GLY A 184 3.95 -11.38 17.98
N HIS A 185 3.68 -11.08 16.70
CA HIS A 185 2.74 -11.86 15.89
C HIS A 185 3.35 -12.25 14.54
N ASN A 186 2.95 -13.43 14.04
CA ASN A 186 3.29 -13.87 12.69
C ASN A 186 2.38 -13.18 11.67
N PHE A 187 2.83 -13.09 10.42
CA PHE A 187 1.99 -12.60 9.34
C PHE A 187 1.13 -13.72 8.76
N HIS A 188 0.00 -13.34 8.16
CA HIS A 188 -0.93 -14.25 7.50
C HIS A 188 -1.29 -13.65 6.15
N ILE A 189 -0.75 -14.19 5.06
CA ILE A 189 -0.99 -13.64 3.72
C ILE A 189 -2.35 -14.11 3.23
N ALA A 190 -3.27 -13.18 3.02
CA ALA A 190 -4.63 -13.48 2.60
C ALA A 190 -4.68 -13.94 1.13
N PRO A 191 -5.55 -14.91 0.79
CA PRO A 191 -5.86 -15.22 -0.59
C PRO A 191 -6.54 -14.01 -1.25
N ASP A 192 -6.20 -13.73 -2.51
CA ASP A 192 -6.89 -12.74 -3.35
C ASP A 192 -6.98 -11.31 -2.79
N LEU A 193 -6.11 -10.97 -1.84
CA LEU A 193 -5.93 -9.62 -1.32
C LEU A 193 -4.54 -9.13 -1.70
N TYR A 194 -4.45 -7.90 -2.19
CA TYR A 194 -3.21 -7.30 -2.70
C TYR A 194 -2.98 -5.94 -2.08
N LEU A 195 -1.72 -5.58 -1.88
CA LEU A 195 -1.31 -4.22 -1.56
C LEU A 195 -0.54 -3.73 -2.76
N VAL A 196 -1.14 -2.80 -3.47
CA VAL A 196 -0.54 -2.13 -4.62
C VAL A 196 0.14 -0.87 -4.10
N HIS A 197 1.47 -0.86 -4.16
CA HIS A 197 2.27 0.32 -3.90
C HIS A 197 2.44 1.10 -5.21
N THR A 198 1.98 2.34 -5.22
CA THR A 198 1.97 3.22 -6.41
C THR A 198 3.03 4.32 -6.34
N GLY A 199 3.81 4.40 -5.26
CA GLY A 199 4.81 5.46 -5.07
C GLY A 199 5.88 5.53 -6.16
N TYR A 200 6.08 4.43 -6.91
CA TYR A 200 7.03 4.29 -8.02
C TYR A 200 6.35 3.93 -9.35
N CYS A 201 5.03 4.12 -9.46
CA CYS A 201 4.26 3.68 -10.63
C CYS A 201 4.55 4.45 -11.91
N ASP A 202 5.17 5.62 -11.82
CA ASP A 202 5.43 6.49 -12.96
C ASP A 202 6.77 7.21 -12.83
N LEU A 203 7.55 7.23 -13.91
CA LEU A 203 8.89 7.80 -13.90
C LEU A 203 8.88 9.31 -13.70
N GLU A 204 7.95 10.04 -14.32
CA GLU A 204 7.86 11.50 -14.18
C GLU A 204 7.46 11.88 -12.76
N ILE A 205 6.55 11.12 -12.13
CA ILE A 205 6.21 11.30 -10.72
C ILE A 205 7.45 11.09 -9.83
N ILE A 206 8.23 10.03 -10.07
CA ILE A 206 9.46 9.76 -9.31
C ILE A 206 10.44 10.93 -9.41
N VAL A 207 10.67 11.41 -10.64
CA VAL A 207 11.58 12.51 -10.97
C VAL A 207 11.12 13.80 -10.29
N LYS A 208 9.83 14.15 -10.40
CA LYS A 208 9.23 15.31 -9.74
C LYS A 208 9.35 15.25 -8.21
N ARG A 209 9.12 14.07 -7.61
CA ARG A 209 9.27 13.87 -6.15
C ARG A 209 10.73 13.89 -5.68
N ALA A 210 11.68 13.58 -6.57
CA ALA A 210 13.12 13.68 -6.27
C ALA A 210 13.61 15.14 -6.29
N GLY A 211 12.90 16.04 -6.98
CA GLY A 211 13.29 17.43 -7.16
C GLY A 211 14.30 17.64 -8.30
N ASP A 212 14.52 16.62 -9.13
CA ASP A 212 15.48 16.63 -10.23
C ASP A 212 14.72 16.80 -11.56
N SER A 213 14.85 17.92 -12.27
CA SER A 213 14.11 18.21 -13.51
C SER A 213 14.91 18.01 -14.81
N THR A 214 16.08 17.36 -14.75
CA THR A 214 16.94 17.13 -15.92
C THR A 214 16.45 15.95 -16.77
N ARG A 215 16.64 16.05 -18.10
CA ARG A 215 16.18 15.06 -19.10
C ARG A 215 16.58 13.63 -18.71
N ILE A 216 15.62 12.71 -18.84
CA ILE A 216 15.77 11.28 -18.58
C ILE A 216 16.60 10.68 -19.71
N ASP A 217 17.92 10.74 -19.62
CA ASP A 217 18.82 10.05 -20.54
C ASP A 217 19.17 8.65 -20.04
N ALA A 218 19.52 7.74 -20.97
CA ALA A 218 19.88 6.37 -20.67
C ALA A 218 21.12 6.31 -19.75
N GLY A 219 20.92 5.98 -18.49
CA GLY A 219 21.92 6.05 -17.41
C GLY A 219 21.45 6.81 -16.16
N TRP A 220 20.38 7.61 -16.28
CA TRP A 220 19.81 8.40 -15.19
C TRP A 220 19.12 7.57 -14.09
N GLU A 221 18.63 6.38 -14.43
CA GLU A 221 17.96 5.47 -13.47
C GLU A 221 18.89 5.00 -12.34
N ALA A 222 20.20 4.90 -12.61
CA ALA A 222 21.18 4.58 -11.59
C ALA A 222 21.30 5.68 -10.51
N HIS A 223 21.07 6.94 -10.88
CA HIS A 223 21.15 8.11 -10.00
C HIS A 223 19.92 8.23 -9.08
N LEU A 224 18.73 7.88 -9.58
CA LEU A 224 17.49 7.79 -8.77
C LEU A 224 17.50 6.58 -7.81
N GLY A 225 18.49 5.70 -7.94
CA GLY A 225 18.78 4.57 -7.06
C GLY A 225 17.57 3.66 -6.87
N ARG A 226 17.16 3.45 -5.61
CA ARG A 226 16.05 2.55 -5.28
C ARG A 226 14.68 2.99 -5.85
N ARG A 227 14.49 4.28 -6.16
CA ARG A 227 13.18 4.82 -6.58
C ARG A 227 12.86 4.48 -8.03
N ALA A 228 13.86 4.50 -8.93
CA ALA A 228 13.69 4.09 -10.33
C ALA A 228 13.85 2.57 -10.53
N ARG A 229 14.34 1.84 -9.52
CA ARG A 229 14.56 0.39 -9.62
C ARG A 229 13.31 -0.37 -10.06
N THR A 230 12.14 0.02 -9.59
CA THR A 230 10.88 -0.66 -9.94
C THR A 230 10.58 -0.47 -11.43
N VAL A 231 10.67 0.77 -11.95
CA VAL A 231 10.54 1.09 -13.38
C VAL A 231 11.57 0.35 -14.23
N ALA A 232 12.83 0.29 -13.80
CA ALA A 232 13.88 -0.44 -14.50
C ALA A 232 13.59 -1.95 -14.56
N LEU A 233 13.14 -2.55 -13.45
CA LEU A 233 12.76 -3.96 -13.40
C LEU A 233 11.57 -4.24 -14.31
N THR A 234 10.50 -3.45 -14.22
CA THR A 234 9.29 -3.62 -15.05
C THR A 234 9.57 -3.37 -16.52
N THR A 235 10.55 -2.55 -16.87
CA THR A 235 10.96 -2.30 -18.26
C THR A 235 11.82 -3.44 -18.83
N HIS A 236 12.82 -3.93 -18.08
CA HIS A 236 13.84 -4.83 -18.63
C HIS A 236 13.65 -6.31 -18.30
N THR A 237 12.66 -6.68 -17.49
CA THR A 237 12.36 -8.09 -17.16
C THR A 237 11.15 -8.57 -17.94
N ASN A 238 11.18 -9.81 -18.44
CA ASN A 238 10.00 -10.42 -19.03
C ASN A 238 8.94 -10.68 -17.95
N PRO A 239 7.73 -10.12 -18.09
CA PRO A 239 6.68 -10.28 -17.10
C PRO A 239 6.09 -11.69 -17.14
N ILE A 240 5.71 -12.19 -15.97
CA ILE A 240 4.90 -13.40 -15.82
C ILE A 240 3.44 -12.97 -15.66
N ASP A 241 2.49 -13.71 -16.24
CA ASP A 241 1.08 -13.48 -15.92
C ASP A 241 0.85 -13.64 -14.41
N GLY A 242 0.23 -12.63 -13.78
CA GLY A 242 -0.06 -12.61 -12.35
C GLY A 242 -0.82 -13.85 -11.89
N ASP A 243 -1.81 -14.33 -12.65
CA ASP A 243 -2.63 -15.48 -12.28
C ASP A 243 -1.82 -16.77 -12.14
N LEU A 244 -0.73 -16.89 -12.90
CA LEU A 244 0.15 -18.06 -12.86
C LEU A 244 1.05 -18.09 -11.62
N ILE A 245 1.25 -16.96 -10.93
CA ILE A 245 2.25 -16.86 -9.85
C ILE A 245 1.69 -16.41 -8.50
N PHE A 246 0.56 -15.70 -8.44
CA PHE A 246 0.09 -15.12 -7.17
C PHE A 246 -0.15 -16.15 -6.06
N GLU A 247 -0.80 -17.28 -6.36
CA GLU A 247 -1.03 -18.32 -5.35
C GLU A 247 0.30 -18.90 -4.85
N ARG A 248 1.21 -19.23 -5.77
CA ARG A 248 2.53 -19.74 -5.43
C ARG A 248 3.34 -18.73 -4.62
N ALA A 249 3.26 -17.45 -4.98
CA ALA A 249 3.92 -16.36 -4.26
C ALA A 249 3.46 -16.29 -2.81
N ARG A 250 2.15 -16.36 -2.54
CA ARG A 250 1.61 -16.38 -1.17
C ARG A 250 2.14 -17.57 -0.38
N LYS A 251 2.16 -18.77 -0.96
CA LYS A 251 2.68 -19.99 -0.31
C LYS A 251 4.17 -19.83 0.01
N LEU A 252 4.98 -19.41 -0.97
CA LEU A 252 6.41 -19.20 -0.77
C LEU A 252 6.68 -18.13 0.30
N GLN A 253 6.05 -16.97 0.19
CA GLN A 253 6.23 -15.92 1.19
C GLN A 253 5.79 -16.38 2.57
N THR A 254 4.71 -17.17 2.68
CA THR A 254 4.25 -17.78 3.95
C THR A 254 5.23 -18.81 4.52
N ILE A 255 6.04 -19.47 3.71
CA ILE A 255 7.01 -20.48 4.20
C ILE A 255 8.38 -19.85 4.49
N PHE A 256 8.90 -19.03 3.59
CA PHE A 256 10.27 -18.56 3.65
C PHE A 256 10.40 -17.31 4.53
N ARG A 257 11.43 -17.31 5.38
CA ARG A 257 11.76 -16.23 6.31
C ARG A 257 13.24 -15.90 6.26
N PRO A 258 13.63 -14.61 6.33
CA PRO A 258 15.03 -14.26 6.58
C PRO A 258 15.41 -14.68 8.00
N ILE A 259 16.55 -15.33 8.18
CA ILE A 259 17.03 -15.82 9.49
C ILE A 259 17.12 -14.67 10.52
N PHE A 260 17.52 -13.48 10.08
CA PHE A 260 17.64 -12.27 10.91
C PHE A 260 16.31 -11.52 11.12
N ALA A 261 15.20 -11.97 10.51
CA ALA A 261 13.91 -11.30 10.57
C ALA A 261 12.75 -12.30 10.37
N LEU A 262 12.62 -13.29 11.26
CA LEU A 262 11.65 -14.39 11.17
C LEU A 262 10.17 -13.94 11.10
N ASN A 263 9.87 -12.70 11.46
CA ASN A 263 8.54 -12.11 11.37
C ASN A 263 8.28 -11.30 10.08
N LYS A 264 9.14 -11.46 9.06
CA LYS A 264 8.96 -10.82 7.74
C LYS A 264 8.89 -11.88 6.64
N PRO A 265 8.02 -11.70 5.63
CA PRO A 265 7.98 -12.58 4.47
C PRO A 265 9.23 -12.43 3.63
N MET A 266 9.55 -13.49 2.88
CA MET A 266 10.64 -13.50 1.91
C MET A 266 10.22 -14.23 0.65
N MET A 267 10.58 -13.68 -0.51
CA MET A 267 10.56 -14.42 -1.76
C MET A 267 11.90 -15.16 -1.89
N PRO A 268 11.93 -16.50 -2.01
CA PRO A 268 13.17 -17.29 -2.05
C PRO A 268 13.87 -17.28 -3.42
N TYR A 269 13.49 -16.36 -4.33
CA TYR A 269 14.12 -16.24 -5.64
C TYR A 269 15.33 -15.32 -5.57
N SER A 270 16.40 -15.70 -6.26
CA SER A 270 17.60 -14.87 -6.42
C SER A 270 17.33 -13.60 -7.22
N ALA A 271 16.40 -13.64 -8.18
CA ALA A 271 16.00 -12.51 -9.00
C ALA A 271 14.58 -12.03 -8.66
N PRO A 272 14.32 -10.70 -8.66
CA PRO A 272 12.97 -10.15 -8.57
C PRO A 272 12.05 -10.72 -9.65
N LYS A 273 10.76 -10.87 -9.32
CA LYS A 273 9.75 -11.34 -10.27
C LYS A 273 8.85 -10.19 -10.67
N VAL A 274 8.82 -9.89 -11.96
CA VAL A 274 7.90 -8.94 -12.57
C VAL A 274 6.66 -9.69 -13.02
N VAL A 275 5.50 -9.12 -12.73
CA VAL A 275 4.20 -9.65 -13.14
C VAL A 275 3.48 -8.65 -14.02
N LYS A 276 2.74 -9.15 -15.01
CA LYS A 276 1.67 -8.42 -15.67
C LYS A 276 0.39 -8.69 -14.88
N LEU A 277 -0.26 -7.63 -14.42
CA LEU A 277 -1.53 -7.72 -13.71
C LEU A 277 -2.64 -8.16 -14.67
N PRO A 278 -3.58 -9.01 -14.24
CA PRO A 278 -4.71 -9.39 -15.07
C PRO A 278 -5.60 -8.18 -15.42
N GLU A 279 -6.18 -8.16 -16.62
CA GLU A 279 -6.96 -7.02 -17.14
C GLU A 279 -8.11 -6.60 -16.23
N ARG A 280 -8.69 -7.53 -15.46
CA ARG A 280 -9.75 -7.25 -14.50
C ARG A 280 -9.35 -6.23 -13.40
N PHE A 281 -8.05 -6.00 -13.17
CA PHE A 281 -7.56 -4.99 -12.23
C PHE A 281 -7.72 -3.55 -12.77
N GLU A 282 -7.87 -3.37 -14.08
CA GLU A 282 -7.95 -2.04 -14.71
C GLU A 282 -9.16 -1.23 -14.25
N GLY A 283 -10.27 -1.91 -13.92
CA GLY A 283 -11.50 -1.29 -13.43
C GLY A 283 -11.44 -0.82 -11.97
N THR A 284 -10.38 -1.17 -11.23
CA THR A 284 -10.20 -0.71 -9.84
C THR A 284 -9.61 0.70 -9.85
N PHE A 285 -10.42 1.68 -9.44
CA PHE A 285 -10.00 3.08 -9.39
C PHE A 285 -9.19 3.36 -8.12
N ILE A 286 -7.86 3.33 -8.25
CA ILE A 286 -6.87 3.72 -7.24
C ILE A 286 -5.88 4.69 -7.83
#